data_AF-A0A0Q8Q4T1-F1
#
_entry.id   AF-A0A0Q8Q4T1-F1
#
_cell.length_a   1.000
_cell.length_b   1.000
_cell.length_c   1.000
_cell.angle_alpha   90.00
_cell.angle_beta   90.00
_cell.angle_gamma   90.00
#
_symmetry.space_group_name_H-M   'P 1'
#
loop_
_entity.id
_entity.type
_entity.pdbx_description
1 polymer ?
#
loop_
_entity_poly.entity_id
_entity_poly.type
_entity_poly.pdbx_seq_one_letter_code
_entity_poly.pdbx_strand_id
1 'polypeptide(L)'
;MSEDIEGIVETEARRLLGLAGATIEVADDAPLRLTGLPEPDGPTAARWLAVVAAVLVLIVAGSAWALSRQAGQTPAPAPRPAGDPVEQEHVFAQDQMPSYLGLDRAAAKADLDARRIEHVAIEAEPSCAPPGLVAMTDPAPGAPLPSDQPATILVTTAPPAGLCAVGHRTQSWELLRFARGLGAPPPLAARVELSIAGGPRVSTDGSALADPEADAWTVCDEECHAAPALLRELATRTWRLDGQVVGARVLSSSAVDCGGVQGGNVMTVGAGVTACPGVGLWWSVDERGLIDAIAMSLHEDAGDVPVPQVAPTPARRASAERFLDWARTGSTPPDFADRVRNFVPGFAPPWNENPSSRSGWSGCSGLGFPDCGIDPVAAVLQEKRPMVAAAGAVVCAWTSAAERALPARFDVADDVVRLQVEGVTGCGDGAVVELWIDETGTIYAARLVALASQ
;
A
#
# COMPACT_ATOMS: atom_id res chain seq x y z
N MET A 1 16.74 9.96 36.39
CA MET A 1 15.79 11.08 36.28
C MET A 1 14.94 10.80 35.05
N SER A 2 13.84 10.10 35.28
CA SER A 2 12.84 9.75 34.28
C SER A 2 11.69 10.70 34.57
N GLU A 3 11.54 11.76 33.77
CA GLU A 3 10.40 12.66 33.90
C GLU A 3 9.24 12.10 33.10
N ASP A 4 8.11 12.04 33.79
CA ASP A 4 6.80 11.60 33.32
C ASP A 4 6.35 12.42 32.11
N ILE A 5 6.24 11.77 30.94
CA ILE A 5 5.37 12.25 29.85
C ILE A 5 3.98 11.69 30.13
N GLU A 6 3.38 12.17 31.21
CA GLU A 6 1.97 11.94 31.51
C GLU A 6 1.13 12.87 30.62
N GLY A 7 0.08 12.30 30.04
CA GLY A 7 -0.57 12.81 28.84
C GLY A 7 -0.96 14.29 28.89
N ILE A 8 -0.73 14.97 27.77
CA ILE A 8 -1.38 16.25 27.48
C ILE A 8 -2.89 15.96 27.42
N VAL A 9 -3.56 16.18 28.54
CA VAL A 9 -5.01 16.06 28.68
C VAL A 9 -5.64 17.00 27.64
N GLU A 10 -6.74 16.59 27.02
CA GLU A 10 -7.42 17.34 25.93
C GLU A 10 -7.58 18.85 26.22
N THR A 11 -7.76 19.21 27.49
CA THR A 11 -7.85 20.59 27.96
C THR A 11 -6.57 21.39 27.70
N GLU A 12 -5.40 20.80 27.90
CA GLU A 12 -4.10 21.44 27.65
C GLU A 12 -3.81 21.52 26.15
N ALA A 13 -4.23 20.52 25.36
CA ALA A 13 -4.17 20.60 23.90
C ALA A 13 -5.06 21.73 23.34
N ARG A 14 -6.29 21.88 23.85
CA ARG A 14 -7.18 23.01 23.49
C ARG A 14 -6.59 24.35 23.92
N ARG A 15 -5.93 24.42 25.09
CA ARG A 15 -5.26 25.64 25.57
C ARG A 15 -4.09 26.03 24.66
N LEU A 16 -3.26 25.07 24.26
CA LEU A 16 -2.12 25.29 23.37
C LEU A 16 -2.57 25.66 21.95
N LEU A 17 -3.63 25.04 21.43
CA LEU A 17 -4.23 25.45 20.15
C LEU A 17 -4.85 26.85 20.21
N GLY A 18 -5.48 27.21 21.34
CA GLY A 18 -5.98 28.58 21.57
C GLY A 18 -4.87 29.62 21.60
N LEU A 19 -3.73 29.30 22.23
CA LEU A 19 -2.55 30.16 22.24
C LEU A 19 -1.90 30.27 20.84
N ALA A 20 -1.81 29.17 20.09
CA ALA A 20 -1.31 29.19 18.72
C ALA A 20 -2.23 30.00 17.79
N GLY A 21 -3.55 29.86 17.93
CA GLY A 21 -4.54 30.66 17.20
C GLY A 21 -4.46 32.15 17.50
N ALA A 22 -4.07 32.53 18.72
CA ALA A 22 -3.89 33.92 19.12
C ALA A 22 -2.58 34.56 18.59
N THR A 23 -1.62 33.76 18.13
CA THR A 23 -0.38 34.26 17.51
C THR A 23 -0.46 34.44 16.00
N ILE A 24 -1.57 34.03 15.37
CA ILE A 24 -1.82 34.31 13.97
C ILE A 24 -2.37 35.74 13.91
N GLU A 25 -1.51 36.69 13.57
CA GLU A 25 -1.95 38.02 13.12
C GLU A 25 -2.76 37.84 11.83
N VAL A 26 -4.08 37.72 11.97
CA VAL A 26 -5.01 37.89 10.87
C VAL A 26 -4.93 39.38 10.53
N ALA A 27 -4.20 39.70 9.46
CA ALA A 27 -4.13 41.06 8.95
C ALA A 27 -5.56 41.60 8.81
N ASP A 28 -5.82 42.75 9.45
CA ASP A 28 -7.09 43.46 9.37
C ASP A 28 -7.51 43.57 7.91
N ASP A 29 -8.67 42.97 7.60
CA ASP A 29 -9.42 43.11 6.37
C ASP A 29 -8.56 43.37 5.14
N ALA A 30 -7.80 42.37 4.69
CA ALA A 30 -7.37 42.35 3.30
C ALA A 30 -8.66 42.45 2.46
N PRO A 31 -8.90 43.56 1.73
CA PRO A 31 -10.12 43.67 0.96
C PRO A 31 -10.06 42.55 -0.07
N LEU A 32 -11.00 41.59 0.02
CA LEU A 32 -11.31 40.62 -1.03
C LEU A 32 -11.93 41.37 -2.23
N ARG A 33 -11.24 42.41 -2.71
CA ARG A 33 -11.45 42.98 -4.03
C ARG A 33 -10.51 42.19 -4.92
N LEU A 34 -11.06 41.21 -5.63
CA LEU A 34 -10.44 40.67 -6.84
C LEU A 34 -10.20 41.85 -7.80
N THR A 35 -9.05 42.50 -7.67
CA THR A 35 -8.64 43.59 -8.55
C THR A 35 -8.42 43.00 -9.94
N GLY A 36 -9.32 43.32 -10.87
CA GLY A 36 -9.25 42.87 -12.26
C GLY A 36 -10.55 42.35 -12.84
N LEU A 37 -11.58 42.10 -12.01
CA LEU A 37 -12.93 41.84 -12.50
C LEU A 37 -13.74 43.14 -12.49
N PRO A 38 -14.41 43.52 -13.59
CA PRO A 38 -15.24 44.72 -13.61
C PRO A 38 -16.34 44.61 -12.55
N GLU A 39 -16.37 45.56 -11.60
CA GLU A 39 -17.49 45.71 -10.66
C GLU A 39 -18.75 45.90 -11.51
N PRO A 40 -19.74 45.00 -11.39
CA PRO A 40 -20.88 45.05 -12.29
C PRO A 40 -21.87 46.09 -11.73
N ASP A 41 -21.62 47.36 -12.05
CA ASP A 41 -22.48 48.48 -11.67
C ASP A 41 -23.76 48.46 -12.52
N GLY A 42 -24.82 47.86 -11.97
CA GLY A 42 -26.17 48.05 -12.49
C GLY A 42 -27.19 46.98 -12.05
N PRO A 43 -28.50 47.30 -12.14
CA PRO A 43 -29.58 46.33 -11.89
C PRO A 43 -29.56 45.12 -12.85
N THR A 44 -28.74 45.18 -13.90
CA THR A 44 -28.43 44.07 -14.82
C THR A 44 -27.50 43.03 -14.21
N ALA A 45 -26.58 43.41 -13.33
CA ALA A 45 -25.64 42.51 -12.67
C ALA A 45 -26.31 41.50 -11.74
N ALA A 46 -27.23 42.00 -10.90
CA ALA A 46 -28.02 41.17 -9.99
C ALA A 46 -28.90 40.18 -10.76
N ARG A 47 -29.41 40.58 -11.94
CA ARG A 47 -30.15 39.68 -12.83
C ARG A 47 -29.26 38.58 -13.40
N TRP A 48 -28.04 38.89 -13.82
CA TRP A 48 -27.09 37.89 -14.30
C TRP A 48 -26.65 36.91 -13.21
N LEU A 49 -26.37 37.38 -11.98
CA LEU A 49 -26.04 36.52 -10.85
C LEU A 49 -27.19 35.58 -10.48
N ALA A 50 -28.43 36.07 -10.48
CA ALA A 50 -29.60 35.22 -10.25
C ALA A 50 -29.76 34.15 -11.33
N VAL A 51 -29.49 34.49 -12.60
CA VAL A 51 -29.49 33.53 -13.71
C VAL A 51 -28.38 32.48 -13.54
N VAL A 52 -27.16 32.88 -13.21
CA VAL A 52 -26.04 31.96 -12.99
C VAL A 52 -26.32 31.02 -11.82
N ALA A 53 -26.85 31.55 -10.71
CA ALA A 53 -27.25 30.75 -9.56
C ALA A 53 -28.35 29.74 -9.92
N ALA A 54 -29.38 30.17 -10.66
CA ALA A 54 -30.45 29.29 -11.12
C ALA A 54 -29.93 28.19 -12.07
N VAL A 55 -29.00 28.53 -12.98
CA VAL A 55 -28.34 27.57 -13.87
C VAL A 55 -27.49 26.58 -13.07
N LEU A 56 -26.74 27.03 -12.07
CA LEU A 56 -25.97 26.15 -11.17
C LEU A 56 -26.87 25.18 -10.40
N VAL A 57 -27.99 25.67 -9.84
CA VAL A 57 -28.97 24.81 -9.16
C VAL A 57 -29.58 23.79 -10.13
N LEU A 58 -29.90 24.20 -11.36
CA LEU A 58 -30.40 23.29 -12.39
C LEU A 58 -29.35 22.27 -12.84
N ILE A 59 -28.08 22.66 -12.93
CA ILE A 59 -26.98 21.73 -13.24
C ILE A 59 -26.81 20.74 -12.09
N VAL A 60 -26.78 21.18 -10.83
CA VAL A 60 -26.62 20.30 -9.66
C VAL A 60 -27.83 19.37 -9.51
N ALA A 61 -29.06 19.89 -9.60
CA ALA A 61 -30.26 19.08 -9.52
C ALA A 61 -30.40 18.13 -10.73
N GLY A 62 -30.06 18.60 -11.93
CA GLY A 62 -30.06 17.81 -13.15
C GLY A 62 -29.01 16.70 -13.15
N SER A 63 -27.81 16.97 -12.65
CA SER A 63 -26.75 15.97 -12.48
C SER A 63 -27.08 14.98 -11.37
N ALA A 64 -27.61 15.43 -10.23
CA ALA A 64 -28.11 14.53 -9.18
C ALA A 64 -29.24 13.62 -9.70
N TRP A 65 -30.17 14.16 -10.49
CA TRP A 65 -31.25 13.38 -11.09
C TRP A 65 -30.74 12.41 -12.16
N ALA A 66 -29.84 12.83 -13.05
CA ALA A 66 -29.22 11.98 -14.06
C ALA A 66 -28.42 10.83 -13.42
N LEU A 67 -27.63 11.13 -12.38
CA LEU A 67 -26.89 10.12 -11.61
C LEU A 67 -27.84 9.16 -10.89
N SER A 68 -28.96 9.65 -10.34
CA SER A 68 -29.95 8.78 -9.69
C SER A 68 -30.63 7.81 -10.68
N ARG A 69 -30.86 8.25 -11.94
CA ARG A 69 -31.40 7.38 -12.99
C ARG A 69 -30.38 6.39 -13.55
N GLN A 70 -29.12 6.77 -13.65
CA GLN A 70 -28.04 5.84 -14.00
C GLN A 70 -27.81 4.81 -12.89
N ALA A 71 -27.92 5.19 -11.62
CA ALA A 71 -27.86 4.26 -10.50
C ALA A 71 -28.99 3.22 -10.51
N GLY A 72 -30.17 3.56 -11.04
CA GLY A 72 -31.27 2.62 -11.25
C GLY A 72 -31.12 1.72 -12.50
N GLN A 73 -30.15 2.01 -13.36
CA GLN A 73 -29.81 1.21 -14.55
C GLN A 73 -28.42 0.60 -14.43
N THR A 74 -27.99 0.22 -13.22
CA THR A 74 -26.86 -0.71 -13.13
C THR A 74 -27.29 -1.94 -13.93
N PRO A 75 -26.61 -2.28 -15.04
CA PRO A 75 -26.93 -3.48 -15.78
C PRO A 75 -27.01 -4.61 -14.78
N ALA A 76 -28.03 -5.46 -14.86
CA ALA A 76 -28.07 -6.67 -14.05
C ALA A 76 -26.68 -7.31 -14.18
N PRO A 77 -25.98 -7.56 -13.06
CA PRO A 77 -24.60 -8.01 -13.11
C PRO A 77 -24.56 -9.19 -14.06
N ALA A 78 -23.61 -9.15 -15.01
CA ALA A 78 -23.43 -10.26 -15.92
C ALA A 78 -23.38 -11.55 -15.09
N PRO A 79 -24.04 -12.63 -15.54
CA PRO A 79 -24.01 -13.89 -14.81
C PRO A 79 -22.55 -14.23 -14.52
N ARG A 80 -22.22 -14.45 -13.24
CA ARG A 80 -20.85 -14.74 -12.83
C ARG A 80 -20.36 -15.96 -13.62
N PRO A 81 -19.10 -15.95 -14.09
CA PRO A 81 -18.47 -17.17 -14.56
C PRO A 81 -18.66 -18.25 -13.49
N ALA A 82 -19.17 -19.41 -13.88
CA ALA A 82 -19.22 -20.55 -12.99
C ALA A 82 -17.81 -21.17 -12.96
N GLY A 83 -17.22 -21.25 -11.77
CA GLY A 83 -15.90 -21.85 -11.57
C GLY A 83 -15.62 -22.02 -10.09
N ASP A 84 -15.01 -23.15 -9.74
CA ASP A 84 -14.47 -23.35 -8.39
C ASP A 84 -13.26 -22.42 -8.21
N PRO A 85 -13.00 -21.91 -7.00
CA PRO A 85 -11.78 -21.14 -6.72
C PRO A 85 -10.52 -21.93 -7.08
N VAL A 86 -9.54 -21.27 -7.68
CA VAL A 86 -8.28 -21.94 -8.06
C VAL A 86 -7.40 -22.28 -6.85
N GLU A 87 -7.56 -21.55 -5.74
CA GLU A 87 -6.74 -21.74 -4.55
C GLU A 87 -7.08 -23.04 -3.81
N GLN A 88 -6.04 -23.76 -3.39
CA GLN A 88 -6.19 -25.06 -2.73
C GLN A 88 -5.35 -25.14 -1.46
N GLU A 89 -5.92 -25.71 -0.41
CA GLU A 89 -5.16 -26.03 0.80
C GLU A 89 -4.09 -27.07 0.46
N HIS A 90 -2.86 -26.77 0.84
CA HIS A 90 -1.73 -27.64 0.55
C HIS A 90 -1.72 -28.85 1.50
N VAL A 91 -1.64 -30.04 0.91
CA VAL A 91 -1.54 -31.30 1.66
C VAL A 91 -0.08 -31.72 1.77
N PHE A 92 0.45 -31.70 3.00
CA PHE A 92 1.82 -32.10 3.30
C PHE A 92 2.00 -33.62 3.37
N ALA A 93 3.16 -34.09 2.90
CA ALA A 93 3.58 -35.48 3.09
C ALA A 93 3.81 -35.81 4.59
N GLN A 94 3.82 -37.10 4.94
CA GLN A 94 3.98 -37.53 6.34
C GLN A 94 5.35 -37.18 6.95
N ASP A 95 6.38 -37.04 6.11
CA ASP A 95 7.75 -36.70 6.49
C ASP A 95 8.04 -35.19 6.46
N GLN A 96 7.01 -34.36 6.22
CA GLN A 96 7.12 -32.90 6.18
C GLN A 96 6.38 -32.27 7.36
N MET A 97 6.86 -31.11 7.80
CA MET A 97 6.17 -30.30 8.80
C MET A 97 4.85 -29.75 8.23
N PRO A 98 3.68 -30.02 8.85
CA PRO A 98 2.43 -29.39 8.46
C PRO A 98 2.34 -27.93 8.92
N SER A 99 1.49 -27.14 8.28
CA SER A 99 1.17 -25.81 8.80
C SER A 99 0.07 -25.86 9.86
N TYR A 100 0.46 -25.43 11.06
CA TYR A 100 -0.44 -25.27 12.19
C TYR A 100 -0.89 -23.82 12.40
N LEU A 101 -0.54 -22.89 11.51
CA LEU A 101 -0.82 -21.46 11.66
C LEU A 101 -2.31 -21.19 11.96
N GLY A 102 -2.60 -20.59 13.11
CA GLY A 102 -3.96 -20.23 13.54
C GLY A 102 -4.74 -21.33 14.26
N LEU A 103 -4.24 -22.58 14.32
CA LEU A 103 -4.81 -23.61 15.20
C LEU A 103 -4.55 -23.24 16.66
N ASP A 104 -5.37 -23.77 17.55
CA ASP A 104 -5.03 -23.78 18.97
C ASP A 104 -4.09 -24.94 19.31
N ARG A 105 -3.52 -24.89 20.52
CA ARG A 105 -2.62 -25.92 21.04
C ARG A 105 -3.22 -27.33 21.02
N ALA A 106 -4.51 -27.48 21.33
CA ALA A 106 -5.15 -28.78 21.43
C ALA A 106 -5.37 -29.40 20.05
N ALA A 107 -5.82 -28.59 19.08
CA ALA A 107 -6.00 -29.00 17.70
C ALA A 107 -4.66 -29.35 17.03
N ALA A 108 -3.62 -28.54 17.22
CA ALA A 108 -2.29 -28.83 16.71
C ALA A 108 -1.74 -30.15 17.29
N LYS A 109 -1.92 -30.38 18.60
CA LYS A 109 -1.53 -31.64 19.22
C LYS A 109 -2.33 -32.84 18.69
N ALA A 110 -3.64 -32.70 18.50
CA ALA A 110 -4.47 -33.77 17.98
C ALA A 110 -4.05 -34.18 16.56
N ASP A 111 -3.70 -33.23 15.70
CA ASP A 111 -3.21 -33.52 14.34
C ASP A 111 -1.82 -34.17 14.35
N LEU A 112 -0.90 -33.70 15.21
CA LEU A 112 0.40 -34.36 15.43
C LEU A 112 0.25 -35.82 15.86
N ASP A 113 -0.64 -36.09 16.82
CA ASP A 113 -0.93 -37.44 17.32
C ASP A 113 -1.55 -38.31 16.21
N ALA A 114 -2.47 -37.76 15.40
CA ALA A 114 -3.09 -38.45 14.26
C ALA A 114 -2.06 -38.80 13.16
N ARG A 115 -1.10 -37.91 12.92
CA ARG A 115 0.02 -38.11 11.98
C ARG A 115 1.16 -38.95 12.53
N ARG A 116 1.14 -39.28 13.82
CA ARG A 116 2.21 -40.01 14.54
C ARG A 116 3.56 -39.29 14.50
N ILE A 117 3.55 -37.96 14.64
CA ILE A 117 4.77 -37.15 14.72
C ILE A 117 5.13 -36.99 16.21
N GLU A 118 6.10 -37.77 16.69
CA GLU A 118 6.38 -37.96 18.13
C GLU A 118 7.44 -37.00 18.71
N HIS A 119 8.11 -36.21 17.87
CA HIS A 119 9.23 -35.33 18.26
C HIS A 119 8.91 -33.85 18.03
N VAL A 120 7.84 -33.36 18.66
CA VAL A 120 7.46 -31.94 18.58
C VAL A 120 7.31 -31.32 19.97
N ALA A 121 8.08 -30.25 20.23
CA ALA A 121 7.91 -29.39 21.37
C ALA A 121 6.86 -28.31 21.06
N ILE A 122 5.90 -28.10 21.96
CA ILE A 122 4.95 -26.99 21.85
C ILE A 122 5.31 -25.95 22.91
N GLU A 123 5.94 -24.87 22.47
CA GLU A 123 6.44 -23.81 23.34
C GLU A 123 5.50 -22.60 23.34
N ALA A 124 5.61 -21.78 24.37
CA ALA A 124 4.82 -20.59 24.56
C ALA A 124 5.69 -19.35 24.33
N GLU A 125 5.26 -18.43 23.46
CA GLU A 125 6.00 -17.22 23.14
C GLU A 125 5.12 -15.98 23.33
N PRO A 126 5.58 -14.93 24.06
CA PRO A 126 4.86 -13.66 24.13
C PRO A 126 4.72 -13.02 22.75
N SER A 127 3.50 -12.69 22.34
CA SER A 127 3.23 -12.12 21.01
C SER A 127 2.04 -11.18 21.04
N CYS A 128 1.99 -10.23 20.09
CA CYS A 128 0.82 -9.38 19.88
C CYS A 128 -0.34 -10.07 19.14
N ALA A 129 -0.20 -11.35 18.80
CA ALA A 129 -1.29 -12.19 18.32
C ALA A 129 -2.21 -12.63 19.49
N PRO A 130 -3.49 -12.98 19.23
CA PRO A 130 -4.37 -13.54 20.25
C PRO A 130 -3.72 -14.74 20.93
N PRO A 131 -3.77 -14.84 22.27
CA PRO A 131 -3.10 -15.91 23.01
C PRO A 131 -3.72 -17.28 22.72
N GLY A 132 -2.91 -18.33 22.79
CA GLY A 132 -3.33 -19.72 22.62
C GLY A 132 -3.35 -20.20 21.17
N LEU A 133 -2.93 -19.37 20.21
CA LEU A 133 -2.88 -19.70 18.79
C LEU A 133 -1.45 -20.08 18.38
N VAL A 134 -1.31 -21.02 17.47
CA VAL A 134 -0.04 -21.32 16.85
C VAL A 134 0.32 -20.19 15.87
N ALA A 135 1.46 -19.54 16.12
CA ALA A 135 1.97 -18.48 15.27
C ALA A 135 3.02 -18.95 14.25
N MET A 136 3.74 -20.03 14.56
CA MET A 136 4.84 -20.52 13.74
C MET A 136 5.18 -21.97 14.06
N THR A 137 5.79 -22.65 13.09
CA THR A 137 6.45 -23.95 13.26
C THR A 137 7.90 -23.84 12.82
N ASP A 138 8.78 -24.60 13.47
CA ASP A 138 10.18 -24.76 13.12
C ASP A 138 10.53 -26.27 13.09
N PRO A 139 10.88 -26.86 11.94
CA PRO A 139 11.09 -26.20 10.67
C PRO A 139 9.78 -25.65 10.07
N ALA A 140 9.92 -24.76 9.09
CA ALA A 140 8.77 -24.16 8.42
C ALA A 140 7.89 -25.23 7.72
N PRO A 141 6.58 -24.96 7.50
CA PRO A 141 5.71 -25.90 6.82
C PRO A 141 6.27 -26.34 5.45
N GLY A 142 6.21 -27.64 5.18
CA GLY A 142 6.77 -28.26 3.96
C GLY A 142 8.24 -28.63 4.04
N ALA A 143 8.97 -28.14 5.04
CA ALA A 143 10.31 -28.61 5.31
C ALA A 143 10.29 -30.05 5.86
N PRO A 144 11.33 -30.86 5.58
CA PRO A 144 11.46 -32.19 6.15
C PRO A 144 11.47 -32.15 7.68
N LEU A 145 10.81 -33.12 8.32
CA LEU A 145 10.87 -33.26 9.77
C LEU A 145 12.29 -33.71 10.20
N PRO A 146 12.89 -33.04 11.20
CA PRO A 146 14.21 -33.43 11.72
C PRO A 146 14.15 -34.82 12.37
N SER A 147 15.20 -35.62 12.17
CA SER A 147 15.32 -36.97 12.74
C SER A 147 16.09 -37.00 14.06
N ASP A 148 16.85 -35.96 14.35
CA ASP A 148 17.79 -35.85 15.46
C ASP A 148 17.45 -34.73 16.47
N GLN A 149 16.58 -33.80 16.10
CA GLN A 149 16.15 -32.66 16.92
C GLN A 149 14.63 -32.57 16.96
N PRO A 150 14.02 -32.14 18.08
CA PRO A 150 12.58 -31.93 18.12
C PRO A 150 12.21 -30.74 17.24
N ALA A 151 11.17 -30.90 16.44
CA ALA A 151 10.53 -29.74 15.83
C ALA A 151 9.81 -28.90 16.90
N THR A 152 9.57 -27.63 16.62
CA THR A 152 8.96 -26.70 17.56
C THR A 152 7.70 -26.08 16.97
N ILE A 153 6.64 -26.00 17.78
CA ILE A 153 5.43 -25.23 17.50
C ILE A 153 5.37 -24.11 18.52
N LEU A 154 5.32 -22.87 18.05
CA LEU A 154 5.21 -21.70 18.90
C LEU A 154 3.75 -21.28 19.05
N VAL A 155 3.25 -21.35 20.28
CA VAL A 155 1.91 -20.90 20.68
C VAL A 155 2.02 -19.55 21.34
N THR A 156 1.20 -18.61 20.91
CA THR A 156 1.19 -17.24 21.39
C THR A 156 0.71 -17.17 22.84
N THR A 157 1.29 -16.24 23.59
CA THR A 157 0.84 -15.87 24.93
C THR A 157 0.69 -14.36 25.01
N ALA A 158 -0.08 -13.90 26.00
CA ALA A 158 -0.27 -12.48 26.21
C ALA A 158 1.09 -11.80 26.43
N PRO A 159 1.39 -10.73 25.68
CA PRO A 159 2.64 -10.01 25.84
C PRO A 159 2.61 -9.24 27.17
N PRO A 160 3.77 -8.87 27.71
CA PRO A 160 3.84 -7.88 28.78
C PRO A 160 3.01 -6.62 28.43
N ALA A 161 2.31 -6.08 29.42
CA ALA A 161 1.41 -4.94 29.23
C ALA A 161 2.14 -3.77 28.54
N GLY A 162 1.48 -3.16 27.54
CA GLY A 162 1.98 -1.97 26.85
C GLY A 162 2.84 -2.22 25.60
N LEU A 163 3.14 -3.48 25.23
CA LEU A 163 3.97 -3.78 24.05
C LEU A 163 3.21 -3.86 22.72
N CYS A 164 1.88 -3.92 22.75
CA CYS A 164 1.08 -4.09 21.54
C CYS A 164 0.15 -2.90 21.32
N ALA A 165 0.22 -2.32 20.13
CA ALA A 165 -0.77 -1.37 19.66
C ALA A 165 -2.15 -2.05 19.67
N VAL A 166 -3.11 -1.40 20.31
CA VAL A 166 -4.48 -1.89 20.49
C VAL A 166 -5.23 -1.78 19.16
N GLY A 167 -6.00 -2.80 18.76
CA GLY A 167 -7.11 -2.61 17.82
C GLY A 167 -7.35 -3.71 16.79
N HIS A 168 -6.36 -4.02 15.94
CA HIS A 168 -6.69 -4.67 14.66
C HIS A 168 -6.03 -6.03 14.40
N ARG A 169 -5.06 -6.43 15.24
CA ARG A 169 -4.38 -7.73 15.06
C ARG A 169 -5.33 -8.91 15.25
N THR A 170 -6.29 -8.79 16.16
CA THR A 170 -7.25 -9.88 16.45
C THR A 170 -8.08 -10.27 15.23
N GLN A 171 -8.52 -9.28 14.44
CA GLN A 171 -9.38 -9.51 13.27
C GLN A 171 -8.67 -10.28 12.15
N SER A 172 -7.38 -10.04 11.92
CA SER A 172 -6.58 -10.85 10.98
C SER A 172 -6.58 -12.33 11.39
N TRP A 173 -6.40 -12.63 12.67
CA TRP A 173 -6.44 -14.01 13.17
C TRP A 173 -7.86 -14.61 13.13
N GLU A 174 -8.90 -13.82 13.41
CA GLU A 174 -10.30 -14.25 13.27
C GLU A 174 -10.63 -14.60 11.82
N LEU A 175 -10.23 -13.77 10.86
CA LEU A 175 -10.45 -14.02 9.43
C LEU A 175 -9.69 -15.26 8.97
N LEU A 176 -8.43 -15.45 9.39
CA LEU A 176 -7.67 -16.69 9.11
C LEU A 176 -8.39 -17.92 9.65
N ARG A 177 -8.79 -17.88 10.92
CA ARG A 177 -9.44 -19.01 11.57
C ARG A 177 -10.79 -19.32 10.94
N PHE A 178 -11.56 -18.29 10.61
CA PHE A 178 -12.81 -18.43 9.88
C PHE A 178 -12.59 -19.11 8.52
N ALA A 179 -11.61 -18.65 7.74
CA ALA A 179 -11.27 -19.25 6.45
C ALA A 179 -10.87 -20.74 6.56
N ARG A 180 -10.25 -21.13 7.68
CA ARG A 180 -9.90 -22.52 7.99
C ARG A 180 -11.02 -23.32 8.66
N GLY A 181 -12.21 -22.76 8.86
CA GLY A 181 -13.32 -23.42 9.58
C GLY A 181 -13.07 -23.61 11.08
N LEU A 182 -12.14 -22.86 11.68
CA LEU A 182 -11.71 -22.97 13.08
C LEU A 182 -12.37 -21.92 13.99
N GLY A 183 -13.22 -21.05 13.45
CA GLY A 183 -13.79 -19.91 14.18
C GLY A 183 -15.12 -19.44 13.60
N ALA A 184 -15.78 -18.56 14.35
CA ALA A 184 -16.95 -17.84 13.85
C ALA A 184 -16.54 -16.82 12.76
N PRO A 185 -17.49 -16.37 11.92
CA PRO A 185 -17.24 -15.26 11.00
C PRO A 185 -16.69 -14.05 11.75
N PRO A 186 -15.69 -13.35 11.19
CA PRO A 186 -15.25 -12.08 11.77
C PRO A 186 -16.40 -11.06 11.71
N PRO A 187 -16.32 -9.95 12.47
CA PRO A 187 -17.31 -8.90 12.39
C PRO A 187 -17.28 -8.23 10.99
N LEU A 188 -18.26 -8.56 10.15
CA LEU A 188 -18.41 -8.01 8.81
C LEU A 188 -19.38 -6.82 8.81
N ALA A 189 -19.09 -5.80 7.99
CA ALA A 189 -20.02 -4.71 7.74
C ALA A 189 -21.26 -5.22 6.98
N ALA A 190 -22.35 -4.46 6.99
CA ALA A 190 -23.57 -4.83 6.26
C ALA A 190 -23.30 -5.05 4.76
N ARG A 191 -22.34 -4.28 4.21
CA ARG A 191 -21.88 -4.35 2.84
C ARG A 191 -20.37 -4.48 2.84
N VAL A 192 -19.86 -5.47 2.11
CA VAL A 192 -18.43 -5.76 1.98
C VAL A 192 -18.04 -5.66 0.51
N GLU A 193 -16.96 -4.93 0.21
CA GLU A 193 -16.35 -4.90 -1.11
C GLU A 193 -15.28 -5.99 -1.22
N LEU A 194 -15.36 -6.83 -2.26
CA LEU A 194 -14.37 -7.85 -2.59
C LEU A 194 -13.69 -7.46 -3.90
N SER A 195 -12.37 -7.62 -3.99
CA SER A 195 -11.62 -7.31 -5.22
C SER A 195 -10.38 -8.17 -5.39
N ILE A 196 -9.89 -8.25 -6.62
CA ILE A 196 -8.55 -8.70 -6.97
C ILE A 196 -7.72 -7.46 -7.33
N ALA A 197 -6.43 -7.43 -6.99
CA ALA A 197 -5.53 -6.34 -7.33
C ALA A 197 -5.51 -6.11 -8.85
N GLY A 198 -5.94 -4.93 -9.29
CA GLY A 198 -6.09 -4.59 -10.71
C GLY A 198 -7.37 -5.11 -11.37
N GLY A 199 -8.15 -5.95 -10.68
CA GLY A 199 -9.39 -6.56 -11.15
C GLY A 199 -10.67 -5.78 -10.77
N PRO A 200 -11.85 -6.34 -11.09
CA PRO A 200 -13.13 -5.74 -10.75
C PRO A 200 -13.37 -5.73 -9.23
N ARG A 201 -14.16 -4.75 -8.79
CA ARG A 201 -14.70 -4.66 -7.42
C ARG A 201 -16.12 -5.17 -7.42
N VAL A 202 -16.41 -6.12 -6.53
CA VAL A 202 -17.72 -6.71 -6.34
C VAL A 202 -18.20 -6.38 -4.95
N SER A 203 -19.44 -5.92 -4.81
CA SER A 203 -20.00 -5.62 -3.51
C SER A 203 -21.05 -6.67 -3.14
N THR A 204 -21.00 -7.16 -1.91
CA THR A 204 -21.88 -8.21 -1.38
C THR A 204 -22.36 -7.87 0.02
N ASP A 205 -23.43 -8.52 0.47
CA ASP A 205 -23.93 -8.36 1.83
C ASP A 205 -23.04 -9.15 2.80
N GLY A 206 -22.63 -8.55 3.92
CA GLY A 206 -21.77 -9.23 4.90
C GLY A 206 -22.41 -10.49 5.48
N SER A 207 -23.73 -10.56 5.58
CA SER A 207 -24.42 -11.78 6.00
C SER A 207 -24.32 -12.92 4.99
N ALA A 208 -24.11 -12.63 3.70
CA ALA A 208 -23.89 -13.65 2.68
C ALA A 208 -22.49 -14.28 2.76
N LEU A 209 -21.60 -13.67 3.54
CA LEU A 209 -20.22 -14.10 3.78
C LEU A 209 -20.04 -14.86 5.11
N ALA A 210 -21.14 -15.26 5.75
CA ALA A 210 -21.11 -15.98 7.05
C ALA A 210 -20.60 -17.43 6.95
N ASP A 211 -20.50 -17.99 5.75
CA ASP A 211 -19.95 -19.31 5.47
C ASP A 211 -18.67 -19.13 4.63
N PRO A 212 -17.50 -19.68 5.04
CA PRO A 212 -16.26 -19.53 4.28
C PRO A 212 -16.31 -20.22 2.90
N GLU A 213 -17.26 -21.14 2.67
CA GLU A 213 -17.47 -21.79 1.36
C GLU A 213 -18.55 -21.11 0.51
N ALA A 214 -19.13 -19.98 0.96
CA ALA A 214 -20.16 -19.31 0.18
C ALA A 214 -19.60 -18.70 -1.12
N ASP A 215 -20.32 -18.91 -2.24
CA ASP A 215 -20.02 -18.28 -3.54
C ASP A 215 -19.92 -16.75 -3.48
N ALA A 216 -20.47 -16.12 -2.43
CA ALA A 216 -20.37 -14.69 -2.19
C ALA A 216 -18.93 -14.22 -1.95
N TRP A 217 -18.02 -15.12 -1.54
CA TRP A 217 -16.59 -14.84 -1.37
C TRP A 217 -15.80 -14.79 -2.67
N THR A 218 -16.38 -15.29 -3.76
CA THR A 218 -15.66 -15.50 -5.02
C THR A 218 -15.71 -14.26 -5.92
N VAL A 219 -14.54 -13.81 -6.35
CA VAL A 219 -14.34 -12.79 -7.38
C VAL A 219 -13.68 -13.47 -8.57
N CYS A 220 -14.21 -13.27 -9.77
CA CYS A 220 -13.64 -13.85 -10.98
C CYS A 220 -13.16 -12.78 -11.95
N ASP A 221 -12.01 -13.02 -12.58
CA ASP A 221 -11.52 -12.35 -13.78
C ASP A 221 -11.42 -13.36 -14.94
N GLU A 222 -10.21 -13.73 -15.37
CA GLU A 222 -9.95 -14.90 -16.20
C GLU A 222 -10.05 -16.19 -15.39
N GLU A 223 -9.74 -16.13 -14.09
CA GLU A 223 -9.87 -17.20 -13.11
C GLU A 223 -10.77 -16.78 -11.95
N CYS A 224 -11.26 -17.73 -11.15
CA CYS A 224 -12.09 -17.45 -9.98
C CYS A 224 -11.27 -17.62 -8.71
N HIS A 225 -11.37 -16.64 -7.82
CA HIS A 225 -10.59 -16.55 -6.60
C HIS A 225 -11.51 -16.32 -5.42
N ALA A 226 -11.30 -17.04 -4.32
CA ALA A 226 -12.08 -16.85 -3.09
C ALA A 226 -11.15 -16.47 -1.94
N ALA A 227 -11.46 -15.37 -1.25
CA ALA A 227 -10.64 -14.87 -0.15
C ALA A 227 -10.37 -15.93 0.96
N PRO A 228 -11.35 -16.72 1.42
CA PRO A 228 -11.10 -17.81 2.36
C PRO A 228 -10.21 -18.92 1.78
N ALA A 229 -10.41 -19.30 0.52
CA ALA A 229 -9.59 -20.30 -0.16
C ALA A 229 -8.13 -19.84 -0.28
N LEU A 230 -7.91 -18.58 -0.69
CA LEU A 230 -6.59 -17.96 -0.73
C LEU A 230 -5.94 -17.94 0.65
N LEU A 231 -6.64 -17.56 1.72
CA LEU A 231 -6.07 -17.58 3.08
C LEU A 231 -5.66 -18.98 3.53
N ARG A 232 -6.45 -20.01 3.18
CA ARG A 232 -6.08 -21.41 3.46
C ARG A 232 -4.83 -21.82 2.70
N GLU A 233 -4.76 -21.50 1.41
CA GLU A 233 -3.58 -21.75 0.60
C GLU A 233 -2.38 -21.03 1.20
N LEU A 234 -2.44 -19.72 1.40
CA LEU A 234 -1.31 -18.94 1.93
C LEU A 234 -0.81 -19.46 3.29
N ALA A 235 -1.73 -19.90 4.15
CA ALA A 235 -1.39 -20.46 5.45
C ALA A 235 -0.74 -21.84 5.35
N THR A 236 -1.03 -22.63 4.32
CA THR A 236 -0.57 -24.02 4.17
C THR A 236 0.47 -24.21 3.07
N ARG A 237 0.67 -23.24 2.20
CA ARG A 237 1.63 -23.34 1.11
C ARG A 237 3.05 -23.44 1.65
N THR A 238 3.86 -24.27 0.98
CA THR A 238 5.31 -24.28 1.20
C THR A 238 5.92 -23.06 0.53
N TRP A 239 6.43 -22.13 1.33
CA TRP A 239 7.08 -20.93 0.82
C TRP A 239 8.57 -21.13 0.65
N ARG A 240 9.17 -20.51 -0.37
CA ARG A 240 10.61 -20.47 -0.56
C ARG A 240 11.10 -19.04 -0.76
N LEU A 241 12.14 -18.65 -0.03
CA LEU A 241 12.85 -17.40 -0.19
C LEU A 241 14.34 -17.73 -0.36
N ASP A 242 14.95 -17.33 -1.47
CA ASP A 242 16.34 -17.65 -1.82
C ASP A 242 16.68 -19.15 -1.70
N GLY A 243 15.72 -20.01 -2.06
CA GLY A 243 15.83 -21.46 -1.98
C GLY A 243 15.61 -22.07 -0.58
N GLN A 244 15.47 -21.25 0.47
CA GLN A 244 15.14 -21.71 1.82
C GLN A 244 13.64 -21.80 2.04
N VAL A 245 13.17 -22.86 2.70
CA VAL A 245 11.76 -23.00 3.08
C VAL A 245 11.47 -22.08 4.26
N VAL A 246 10.47 -21.23 4.13
CA VAL A 246 10.07 -20.27 5.18
C VAL A 246 8.61 -20.45 5.55
N GLY A 247 8.26 -20.07 6.78
CA GLY A 247 6.90 -20.17 7.28
C GLY A 247 6.08 -18.95 6.90
N ALA A 248 4.80 -19.18 6.59
CA ALA A 248 3.82 -18.10 6.52
C ALA A 248 3.70 -17.42 7.89
N ARG A 249 3.63 -16.10 7.90
CA ARG A 249 3.37 -15.29 9.11
C ARG A 249 2.15 -14.42 8.90
N VAL A 250 1.37 -14.21 9.95
CA VAL A 250 0.32 -13.19 9.98
C VAL A 250 0.95 -11.86 10.37
N LEU A 251 1.12 -10.96 9.41
CA LEU A 251 1.59 -9.61 9.68
C LEU A 251 0.39 -8.66 9.79
N SER A 252 0.53 -7.67 10.66
CA SER A 252 -0.35 -6.50 10.71
C SER A 252 0.50 -5.27 10.42
N SER A 253 0.42 -4.75 9.20
CA SER A 253 0.96 -3.46 8.81
C SER A 253 -0.18 -2.51 8.44
N SER A 254 0.10 -1.21 8.41
CA SER A 254 -0.76 -0.23 7.76
C SER A 254 -0.81 -0.49 6.26
N ALA A 255 -2.02 -0.55 5.65
CA ALA A 255 -2.17 -0.76 4.20
C ALA A 255 -1.52 0.32 3.34
N VAL A 256 -1.23 1.48 3.96
CA VAL A 256 -0.48 2.58 3.38
C VAL A 256 0.84 2.07 2.81
N ASP A 257 1.55 1.19 3.50
CA ASP A 257 2.90 0.80 3.11
C ASP A 257 2.93 -0.09 1.86
N CYS A 258 1.80 -0.60 1.37
CA CYS A 258 1.75 -1.60 0.30
C CYS A 258 0.96 -1.22 -0.94
N GLY A 259 0.61 0.07 -1.08
CA GLY A 259 -0.23 0.52 -2.18
C GLY A 259 -1.61 -0.15 -2.22
N GLY A 260 -2.02 -0.83 -1.15
CA GLY A 260 -3.37 -1.39 -0.99
C GLY A 260 -4.35 -0.32 -0.53
N VAL A 261 -5.65 -0.64 -0.63
CA VAL A 261 -6.83 0.13 -0.20
C VAL A 261 -6.53 1.19 0.88
N GLN A 262 -6.84 2.46 0.59
CA GLN A 262 -6.59 3.58 1.52
C GLN A 262 -7.22 3.30 2.90
N GLY A 263 -6.41 3.26 3.96
CA GLY A 263 -6.88 3.26 5.35
C GLY A 263 -7.15 1.90 6.01
N GLY A 264 -6.77 0.77 5.41
CA GLY A 264 -7.01 -0.56 5.97
C GLY A 264 -5.90 -1.13 6.86
N ASN A 265 -6.25 -2.18 7.62
CA ASN A 265 -5.28 -3.03 8.31
C ASN A 265 -4.94 -4.20 7.40
N VAL A 266 -3.65 -4.44 7.16
CA VAL A 266 -3.23 -5.53 6.28
C VAL A 266 -3.14 -6.83 7.06
N MET A 267 -3.67 -7.91 6.49
CA MET A 267 -3.30 -9.26 6.88
C MET A 267 -2.39 -9.86 5.81
N THR A 268 -1.10 -9.69 5.98
CA THR A 268 -0.18 -10.42 5.12
C THR A 268 -0.08 -11.86 5.61
N VAL A 269 -0.34 -12.84 4.75
CA VAL A 269 0.10 -14.23 4.93
C VAL A 269 1.10 -14.53 3.84
N GLY A 270 2.39 -14.49 4.18
CA GLY A 270 3.44 -14.64 3.17
C GLY A 270 4.79 -15.06 3.75
N ALA A 271 5.71 -15.33 2.83
CA ALA A 271 7.11 -15.64 3.06
C ALA A 271 7.92 -14.38 3.45
N GLY A 272 8.56 -14.39 4.62
CA GLY A 272 9.53 -13.35 4.98
C GLY A 272 8.96 -12.09 5.63
N VAL A 273 9.80 -11.05 5.72
CA VAL A 273 9.54 -9.78 6.41
C VAL A 273 9.24 -8.62 5.46
N THR A 274 9.07 -8.90 4.16
CA THR A 274 8.75 -7.83 3.20
C THR A 274 7.37 -7.29 3.56
N ALA A 275 7.29 -5.96 3.71
CA ALA A 275 6.06 -5.30 4.14
C ALA A 275 4.87 -5.65 3.23
N CYS A 276 5.16 -5.96 1.96
CA CYS A 276 4.20 -6.07 0.86
C CYS A 276 4.54 -7.28 -0.04
N PRO A 277 4.05 -8.48 0.27
CA PRO A 277 4.26 -9.61 -0.63
C PRO A 277 3.40 -9.43 -1.88
N GLY A 278 3.85 -10.08 -2.95
CA GLY A 278 3.07 -10.10 -4.19
C GLY A 278 1.79 -10.93 -4.08
N VAL A 279 1.75 -11.96 -3.23
CA VAL A 279 0.53 -12.72 -2.93
C VAL A 279 0.09 -12.45 -1.50
N GLY A 280 -1.18 -12.10 -1.32
CA GLY A 280 -1.71 -11.77 0.00
C GLY A 280 -3.19 -11.36 -0.03
N LEU A 281 -3.72 -11.08 1.16
CA LEU A 281 -5.06 -10.57 1.34
C LEU A 281 -5.02 -9.29 2.19
N TRP A 282 -5.59 -8.21 1.67
CA TRP A 282 -5.77 -6.96 2.39
C TRP A 282 -7.22 -6.80 2.79
N TRP A 283 -7.46 -6.08 3.87
CA TRP A 283 -8.81 -5.74 4.28
C TRP A 283 -8.84 -4.35 4.91
N SER A 284 -10.02 -3.75 4.96
CA SER A 284 -10.28 -2.50 5.68
C SER A 284 -11.41 -2.68 6.67
N VAL A 285 -11.51 -1.74 7.61
CA VAL A 285 -12.65 -1.64 8.51
C VAL A 285 -13.35 -0.32 8.35
N ASP A 286 -14.66 -0.34 8.55
CA ASP A 286 -15.45 0.86 8.70
C ASP A 286 -15.16 1.56 10.05
N GLU A 287 -15.78 2.72 10.26
CA GLU A 287 -15.66 3.51 11.49
C GLU A 287 -16.11 2.76 12.77
N ARG A 288 -16.84 1.65 12.62
CA ARG A 288 -17.31 0.79 13.72
C ARG A 288 -16.37 -0.39 13.96
N GLY A 289 -15.29 -0.49 13.20
CA GLY A 289 -14.35 -1.61 13.27
C GLY A 289 -14.88 -2.88 12.60
N LEU A 290 -15.86 -2.81 11.70
CA LEU A 290 -16.37 -3.96 10.95
C LEU A 290 -15.65 -4.06 9.60
N ILE A 291 -15.30 -5.27 9.17
CA ILE A 291 -14.63 -5.48 7.87
C ILE A 291 -15.56 -5.06 6.73
N ASP A 292 -15.16 -4.06 5.95
CA ASP A 292 -15.98 -3.45 4.89
C ASP A 292 -15.37 -3.59 3.48
N ALA A 293 -14.09 -3.92 3.37
CA ALA A 293 -13.48 -4.33 2.12
C ALA A 293 -12.41 -5.41 2.33
N ILE A 294 -12.26 -6.26 1.31
CA ILE A 294 -11.25 -7.31 1.19
C ILE A 294 -10.69 -7.26 -0.24
N ALA A 295 -9.38 -7.23 -0.37
CA ALA A 295 -8.68 -7.27 -1.64
C ALA A 295 -7.69 -8.43 -1.65
N MET A 296 -7.63 -9.17 -2.74
CA MET A 296 -6.69 -10.26 -2.96
C MET A 296 -5.59 -9.81 -3.92
N SER A 297 -4.35 -10.23 -3.72
CA SER A 297 -3.35 -10.23 -4.78
C SER A 297 -2.81 -11.61 -4.93
N LEU A 298 -2.62 -11.94 -6.19
CA LEU A 298 -2.33 -13.27 -6.70
C LEU A 298 -0.98 -13.30 -7.42
N HIS A 299 -0.33 -12.14 -7.56
CA HIS A 299 0.90 -12.01 -8.34
C HIS A 299 2.10 -12.36 -7.47
N GLU A 300 2.59 -13.61 -7.54
CA GLU A 300 3.85 -14.01 -6.87
C GLU A 300 5.00 -13.07 -7.23
N ASP A 301 5.01 -12.65 -8.50
CA ASP A 301 5.84 -11.59 -9.03
C ASP A 301 5.07 -10.27 -9.04
N ALA A 302 4.68 -9.75 -7.88
CA ALA A 302 4.53 -8.29 -7.77
C ALA A 302 5.91 -7.58 -7.85
N GLY A 303 6.93 -8.23 -8.41
CA GLY A 303 7.89 -7.55 -9.25
C GLY A 303 7.12 -6.70 -10.24
N ASP A 304 7.23 -5.39 -10.05
CA ASP A 304 6.81 -4.29 -10.89
C ASP A 304 5.95 -4.73 -12.08
N VAL A 305 4.63 -4.77 -11.88
CA VAL A 305 3.67 -4.99 -12.98
C VAL A 305 4.12 -4.08 -14.13
N PRO A 306 4.56 -4.64 -15.27
CA PRO A 306 5.10 -3.83 -16.33
C PRO A 306 3.92 -3.09 -16.97
N VAL A 307 3.61 -1.90 -16.43
CA VAL A 307 2.78 -0.91 -17.11
C VAL A 307 3.38 -0.79 -18.50
N PRO A 308 2.62 -0.97 -19.59
CA PRO A 308 3.16 -0.92 -20.95
C PRO A 308 3.97 0.37 -21.14
N GLN A 309 5.30 0.24 -21.15
CA GLN A 309 6.17 1.40 -21.15
C GLN A 309 6.41 1.85 -22.58
N VAL A 310 5.95 3.03 -22.93
CA VAL A 310 6.32 3.67 -24.20
C VAL A 310 7.79 4.06 -24.10
N ALA A 311 8.62 3.53 -25.00
CA ALA A 311 10.04 3.88 -25.05
C ALA A 311 10.21 5.41 -25.11
N PRO A 312 11.10 6.01 -24.30
CA PRO A 312 11.26 7.45 -24.28
C PRO A 312 11.72 7.93 -25.66
N THR A 313 11.22 9.10 -26.08
CA THR A 313 11.70 9.74 -27.29
C THR A 313 13.22 10.02 -27.18
N PRO A 314 13.95 10.14 -28.30
CA PRO A 314 15.38 10.45 -28.25
C PRO A 314 15.73 11.69 -27.42
N ALA A 315 14.89 12.74 -27.47
CA ALA A 315 15.08 13.96 -26.70
C ALA A 315 14.92 13.74 -25.18
N ARG A 316 13.90 12.98 -24.77
CA ARG A 316 13.67 12.61 -23.37
C ARG A 316 14.81 11.75 -22.83
N ARG A 317 15.22 10.72 -23.59
CA ARG A 317 16.37 9.87 -23.22
C ARG A 317 17.65 10.67 -23.06
N ALA A 318 18.01 11.51 -24.04
CA ALA A 318 19.21 12.33 -23.98
C ALA A 318 19.23 13.28 -22.77
N SER A 319 18.07 13.81 -22.39
CA SER A 319 17.96 14.71 -21.22
C SER A 319 18.07 13.97 -19.89
N ALA A 320 17.52 12.76 -19.81
CA ALA A 320 17.70 11.87 -18.66
C ALA A 320 19.17 11.42 -18.49
N GLU A 321 19.86 11.11 -19.60
CA GLU A 321 21.29 10.78 -19.59
C GLU A 321 22.16 11.99 -19.21
N ARG A 322 21.82 13.20 -19.69
CA ARG A 322 22.45 14.45 -19.25
C ARG A 322 22.23 14.71 -17.76
N PHE A 323 21.03 14.45 -17.24
CA PHE A 323 20.75 14.53 -15.80
C PHE A 323 21.64 13.57 -15.00
N LEU A 324 21.76 12.33 -15.45
CA LEU A 324 22.60 11.30 -14.83
C LEU A 324 24.08 11.72 -14.78
N ASP A 325 24.63 12.20 -15.91
CA ASP A 325 26.00 12.69 -15.97
C ASP A 325 26.19 13.92 -15.06
N TRP A 326 25.31 14.91 -15.17
CA TRP A 326 25.35 16.13 -14.36
C TRP A 326 25.30 15.85 -12.86
N ALA A 327 24.40 14.97 -12.41
CA ALA A 327 24.26 14.63 -11.00
C ALA A 327 25.58 14.04 -10.44
N ARG A 328 26.22 13.15 -11.22
CA ARG A 328 27.46 12.46 -10.85
C ARG A 328 28.69 13.36 -10.92
N THR A 329 28.86 14.10 -12.01
CA THR A 329 30.12 14.79 -12.32
C THR A 329 30.07 16.28 -12.02
N GLY A 330 28.87 16.87 -11.97
CA GLY A 330 28.69 18.31 -11.94
C GLY A 330 29.00 18.98 -13.28
N SER A 331 28.81 18.26 -14.39
CA SER A 331 28.94 18.79 -15.76
C SER A 331 27.87 19.85 -16.07
N THR A 332 27.60 20.13 -17.34
CA THR A 332 26.54 21.07 -17.72
C THR A 332 25.18 20.48 -17.35
N PRO A 333 24.31 21.19 -16.61
CA PRO A 333 22.97 20.70 -16.30
C PRO A 333 22.15 20.44 -17.57
N PRO A 334 21.22 19.46 -17.54
CA PRO A 334 20.21 19.35 -18.59
C PRO A 334 19.30 20.58 -18.59
N ASP A 335 18.46 20.68 -19.62
CA ASP A 335 17.44 21.72 -19.69
C ASP A 335 16.36 21.43 -18.64
N PHE A 336 16.18 22.36 -17.71
CA PHE A 336 15.15 22.31 -16.69
C PHE A 336 14.11 23.40 -16.95
N ALA A 337 12.87 23.16 -16.55
CA ALA A 337 11.88 24.23 -16.44
C ALA A 337 12.35 25.26 -15.40
N ASP A 338 11.78 26.48 -15.44
CA ASP A 338 12.11 27.56 -14.48
C ASP A 338 12.05 27.09 -13.01
N ARG A 339 11.14 26.15 -12.74
CA ARG A 339 11.05 25.43 -11.47
C ARG A 339 10.70 23.97 -11.71
N VAL A 340 11.27 23.08 -10.90
CA VAL A 340 11.04 21.63 -10.98
C VAL A 340 10.30 21.15 -9.75
N ARG A 341 9.28 20.32 -9.95
CA ARG A 341 8.59 19.67 -8.83
C ARG A 341 9.42 18.47 -8.36
N ASN A 342 9.91 18.52 -7.12
CA ASN A 342 10.50 17.35 -6.48
C ASN A 342 9.38 16.55 -5.79
N PHE A 343 9.37 15.24 -5.93
CA PHE A 343 8.47 14.34 -5.23
C PHE A 343 9.28 13.45 -4.30
N VAL A 344 8.92 13.51 -3.02
CA VAL A 344 9.55 12.76 -1.94
C VAL A 344 8.49 11.83 -1.35
N PRO A 345 8.80 10.55 -1.07
CA PRO A 345 7.87 9.67 -0.36
C PRO A 345 7.25 10.36 0.86
N GLY A 346 5.92 10.30 0.99
CA GLY A 346 5.16 10.91 2.09
C GLY A 346 5.03 12.43 2.10
N PHE A 347 5.69 13.20 1.22
CA PHE A 347 5.64 14.65 1.23
C PHE A 347 5.48 15.27 -0.16
N ALA A 348 4.74 16.37 -0.22
CA ALA A 348 4.70 17.25 -1.38
C ALA A 348 5.66 18.43 -1.12
N PRO A 349 6.99 18.28 -1.31
CA PRO A 349 7.93 19.35 -0.99
C PRO A 349 7.66 20.59 -1.87
N PRO A 350 8.19 21.76 -1.45
CA PRO A 350 8.13 22.97 -2.25
C PRO A 350 8.79 22.76 -3.62
N TRP A 351 8.46 23.64 -4.56
CA TRP A 351 9.11 23.68 -5.87
C TRP A 351 10.61 23.93 -5.72
N ASN A 352 11.44 23.25 -6.52
CA ASN A 352 12.84 23.58 -6.67
C ASN A 352 12.94 24.77 -7.65
N GLU A 353 13.16 25.95 -7.10
CA GLU A 353 13.30 27.22 -7.84
C GLU A 353 14.70 27.40 -8.47
N ASN A 354 15.64 26.49 -8.21
CA ASN A 354 16.99 26.53 -8.80
C ASN A 354 17.44 25.12 -9.25
N PRO A 355 16.75 24.52 -10.21
CA PRO A 355 16.97 23.12 -10.58
C PRO A 355 18.32 22.86 -11.24
N SER A 356 18.97 23.88 -11.80
CA SER A 356 20.33 23.78 -12.36
C SER A 356 21.44 23.69 -11.30
N SER A 357 21.12 23.98 -10.03
CA SER A 357 22.04 23.82 -8.89
C SER A 357 21.79 22.51 -8.17
N ARG A 358 22.80 21.63 -8.08
CA ARG A 358 22.71 20.36 -7.33
C ARG A 358 22.30 20.56 -5.87
N SER A 359 22.68 21.67 -5.23
CA SER A 359 22.26 21.98 -3.86
C SER A 359 20.76 22.28 -3.73
N GLY A 360 20.10 22.74 -4.79
CA GLY A 360 18.66 23.03 -4.80
C GLY A 360 17.78 21.78 -4.68
N TRP A 361 18.38 20.60 -4.86
CA TRP A 361 17.69 19.30 -4.81
C TRP A 361 17.66 18.67 -3.41
N SER A 362 18.48 19.15 -2.47
CA SER A 362 18.52 18.68 -1.09
C SER A 362 17.23 19.02 -0.32
N GLY A 363 16.24 18.13 -0.43
CA GLY A 363 14.87 18.34 0.09
C GLY A 363 14.74 18.38 1.62
N CYS A 364 15.80 18.12 2.36
CA CYS A 364 15.76 18.11 3.83
C CYS A 364 15.95 19.51 4.40
N SER A 365 14.84 20.25 4.48
CA SER A 365 14.61 21.39 5.39
C SER A 365 15.54 22.61 5.26
N GLY A 366 16.31 22.77 4.18
CA GLY A 366 17.20 23.92 4.03
C GLY A 366 18.38 23.94 5.02
N LEU A 367 18.63 22.82 5.71
CA LEU A 367 19.72 22.67 6.68
C LEU A 367 21.04 22.20 6.06
N GLY A 368 21.09 21.99 4.74
CA GLY A 368 22.33 21.74 4.01
C GLY A 368 22.99 20.39 4.31
N PHE A 369 22.24 19.38 4.76
CA PHE A 369 22.77 18.03 4.95
C PHE A 369 22.69 17.24 3.63
N PRO A 370 23.84 16.93 2.98
CA PRO A 370 23.87 16.16 1.74
C PRO A 370 23.48 14.68 1.92
N ASP A 371 23.30 14.21 3.16
CA ASP A 371 23.18 12.79 3.49
C ASP A 371 21.78 12.32 3.85
N CYS A 372 20.76 13.18 3.76
CA CYS A 372 19.43 12.74 4.20
C CYS A 372 18.80 11.68 3.28
N GLY A 373 19.43 11.34 2.16
CA GLY A 373 19.07 10.19 1.33
C GLY A 373 17.82 10.36 0.49
N ILE A 374 16.98 11.38 0.73
CA ILE A 374 15.68 11.51 0.05
C ILE A 374 15.71 12.55 -1.08
N ASP A 375 16.79 12.56 -1.88
CA ASP A 375 16.98 13.44 -3.03
C ASP A 375 17.39 12.62 -4.28
N PRO A 376 16.68 12.77 -5.43
CA PRO A 376 17.09 12.19 -6.71
C PRO A 376 18.57 12.36 -7.09
N VAL A 377 19.16 13.54 -6.88
CA VAL A 377 20.57 13.82 -7.20
C VAL A 377 21.50 13.05 -6.27
N ALA A 378 21.21 13.06 -4.97
CA ALA A 378 21.98 12.32 -3.98
C ALA A 378 21.90 10.80 -4.21
N ALA A 379 20.73 10.26 -4.53
CA ALA A 379 20.54 8.85 -4.85
C ALA A 379 21.38 8.41 -6.06
N VAL A 380 21.38 9.21 -7.13
CA VAL A 380 22.21 8.97 -8.32
C VAL A 380 23.72 9.07 -8.00
N LEU A 381 24.12 9.99 -7.12
CA LEU A 381 25.52 10.16 -6.71
C LEU A 381 26.02 9.00 -5.82
N GLN A 382 25.13 8.47 -4.97
CA GLN A 382 25.43 7.38 -4.05
C GLN A 382 25.46 6.02 -4.79
N GLU A 383 24.59 5.81 -5.78
CA GLU A 383 24.58 4.60 -6.60
C GLU A 383 25.82 4.51 -7.50
N LYS A 384 26.74 3.61 -7.12
CA LYS A 384 28.03 3.41 -7.81
C LYS A 384 27.91 2.51 -9.03
N ARG A 385 26.85 1.73 -9.14
CA ARG A 385 26.62 0.86 -10.30
C ARG A 385 26.24 1.69 -11.54
N PRO A 386 26.46 1.17 -12.75
CA PRO A 386 25.96 1.80 -13.96
C PRO A 386 24.44 1.99 -13.86
N MET A 387 23.97 3.21 -14.15
CA MET A 387 22.55 3.51 -14.26
C MET A 387 22.21 3.82 -15.72
N VAL A 388 21.00 3.47 -16.14
CA VAL A 388 20.51 3.65 -17.51
C VAL A 388 19.15 4.33 -17.49
N ALA A 389 18.85 5.05 -18.58
CA ALA A 389 17.53 5.61 -18.84
C ALA A 389 16.60 4.52 -19.40
N ALA A 390 15.59 4.16 -18.63
CA ALA A 390 14.51 3.24 -18.95
C ALA A 390 13.18 4.00 -19.17
N ALA A 391 12.22 3.31 -19.76
CA ALA A 391 10.92 3.86 -20.12
C ALA A 391 9.94 3.90 -18.92
N GLY A 392 9.25 5.04 -18.81
CA GLY A 392 8.10 5.36 -17.94
C GLY A 392 8.23 5.06 -16.45
N ALA A 393 7.11 5.06 -15.74
CA ALA A 393 7.09 5.01 -14.28
C ALA A 393 7.25 3.58 -13.74
N VAL A 394 7.74 3.45 -12.51
CA VAL A 394 7.74 2.21 -11.74
C VAL A 394 6.79 2.32 -10.56
N VAL A 395 6.07 1.25 -10.29
CA VAL A 395 5.20 1.13 -9.12
C VAL A 395 5.84 0.12 -8.19
N CYS A 396 6.57 0.60 -7.19
CA CYS A 396 7.10 -0.30 -6.18
C CYS A 396 5.97 -0.85 -5.33
N ALA A 397 6.10 -2.10 -4.92
CA ALA A 397 5.18 -2.75 -4.00
C ALA A 397 4.96 -1.93 -2.70
N TRP A 398 5.95 -1.14 -2.29
CA TRP A 398 5.86 -0.31 -1.08
C TRP A 398 5.38 1.13 -1.28
N THR A 399 5.10 1.55 -2.51
CA THR A 399 4.61 2.93 -2.75
C THR A 399 3.13 3.00 -2.40
N SER A 400 2.78 3.83 -1.41
CA SER A 400 1.41 4.00 -0.97
C SER A 400 0.50 4.55 -2.08
N ALA A 401 -0.81 4.32 -2.00
CA ALA A 401 -1.75 4.93 -2.93
C ALA A 401 -1.68 6.47 -2.92
N ALA A 402 -1.36 7.08 -1.77
CA ALA A 402 -1.14 8.52 -1.66
C ALA A 402 0.16 8.98 -2.35
N GLU A 403 1.24 8.19 -2.28
CA GLU A 403 2.49 8.47 -2.99
C GLU A 403 2.40 8.23 -4.50
N ARG A 404 1.44 7.40 -4.92
CA ARG A 404 1.08 7.22 -6.33
C ARG A 404 0.12 8.28 -6.85
N ALA A 405 -0.61 8.97 -5.97
CA ALA A 405 -1.52 10.04 -6.34
C ALA A 405 -0.74 11.32 -6.71
N LEU A 406 -0.18 11.31 -7.91
CA LEU A 406 0.40 12.50 -8.50
C LEU A 406 -0.71 13.47 -8.95
N PRO A 407 -0.50 14.79 -8.88
CA PRO A 407 -1.43 15.73 -9.50
C PRO A 407 -1.64 15.37 -10.97
N ALA A 408 -2.87 15.47 -11.48
CA ALA A 408 -3.26 14.95 -12.81
C ALA A 408 -2.31 15.28 -13.98
N ARG A 409 -1.64 16.45 -13.95
CA ARG A 409 -0.64 16.83 -14.96
C ARG A 409 0.63 15.96 -14.99
N PHE A 410 0.87 15.15 -13.95
CA PHE A 410 2.00 14.25 -13.81
C PHE A 410 1.59 12.77 -13.93
N ASP A 411 0.30 12.51 -14.13
CA ASP A 411 -0.26 11.17 -14.41
C ASP A 411 -0.11 10.80 -15.91
N VAL A 412 0.79 11.49 -16.62
CA VAL A 412 1.04 11.31 -18.05
C VAL A 412 2.21 10.34 -18.21
N ALA A 413 1.91 9.05 -18.35
CA ALA A 413 2.92 7.98 -18.45
C ALA A 413 3.98 8.24 -19.55
N ASP A 414 3.59 8.91 -20.64
CA ASP A 414 4.48 9.18 -21.79
C ASP A 414 5.62 10.15 -21.47
N ASP A 415 5.45 11.04 -20.47
CA ASP A 415 6.45 12.04 -20.10
C ASP A 415 7.54 11.49 -19.17
N VAL A 416 7.34 10.29 -18.61
CA VAL A 416 8.21 9.77 -17.57
C VAL A 416 9.40 9.01 -18.17
N VAL A 417 10.60 9.35 -17.71
CA VAL A 417 11.82 8.58 -17.95
C VAL A 417 12.38 8.13 -16.61
N ARG A 418 12.65 6.84 -16.48
CA ARG A 418 13.20 6.25 -15.27
C ARG A 418 14.70 6.10 -15.37
N LEU A 419 15.42 6.48 -14.33
CA LEU A 419 16.82 6.17 -14.12
C LEU A 419 16.89 5.02 -13.11
N GLN A 420 17.57 3.95 -13.48
CA GLN A 420 17.69 2.74 -12.67
C GLN A 420 19.04 2.07 -12.92
N VAL A 421 19.45 1.15 -12.05
CA VAL A 421 20.64 0.33 -12.27
C VAL A 421 20.49 -0.55 -13.52
N GLU A 422 21.56 -0.68 -14.30
CA GLU A 422 21.59 -1.52 -15.50
C GLU A 422 21.29 -2.99 -15.15
N GLY A 423 20.33 -3.59 -15.86
CA GLY A 423 19.91 -4.98 -15.64
C GLY A 423 18.91 -5.19 -14.51
N VAL A 424 18.61 -4.16 -13.70
CA VAL A 424 17.58 -4.26 -12.66
C VAL A 424 16.22 -3.90 -13.26
N THR A 425 15.26 -4.79 -13.15
CA THR A 425 13.85 -4.49 -13.42
C THR A 425 13.15 -4.30 -12.10
N GLY A 426 12.90 -3.04 -11.72
CA GLY A 426 12.08 -2.75 -10.55
C GLY A 426 12.67 -1.89 -9.47
N CYS A 427 12.04 -1.97 -8.29
CA CYS A 427 12.45 -1.19 -7.14
C CYS A 427 13.36 -1.93 -6.15
N GLY A 428 13.42 -3.26 -6.20
CA GLY A 428 14.06 -4.09 -5.18
C GLY A 428 15.59 -4.04 -5.11
N ASP A 429 16.26 -3.47 -6.12
CA ASP A 429 17.73 -3.48 -6.19
C ASP A 429 18.32 -2.15 -6.71
N GLY A 430 18.54 -1.20 -5.80
CA GLY A 430 19.26 0.04 -6.08
C GLY A 430 18.41 1.31 -6.13
N ALA A 431 19.05 2.41 -6.48
CA ALA A 431 18.37 3.68 -6.62
C ALA A 431 17.47 3.71 -7.88
N VAL A 432 16.24 4.19 -7.72
CA VAL A 432 15.32 4.45 -8.83
C VAL A 432 14.81 5.87 -8.77
N VAL A 433 15.02 6.62 -9.85
CA VAL A 433 14.58 8.02 -10.00
C VAL A 433 13.68 8.12 -11.23
N GLU A 434 12.55 8.79 -11.12
CA GLU A 434 11.70 9.15 -12.26
C GLU A 434 11.86 10.62 -12.58
N LEU A 435 11.92 10.94 -13.87
CA LEU A 435 11.99 12.29 -14.39
C LEU A 435 10.79 12.51 -15.31
N TRP A 436 10.03 13.58 -15.10
CA TRP A 436 9.03 14.03 -16.06
C TRP A 436 9.69 15.01 -17.02
N ILE A 437 9.71 14.63 -18.28
CA ILE A 437 10.42 15.32 -19.35
C ILE A 437 9.43 15.59 -20.48
N ASP A 438 9.29 16.86 -20.87
CA ASP A 438 8.40 17.20 -21.98
C ASP A 438 8.96 16.75 -23.34
N GLU A 439 8.21 17.00 -24.41
CA GLU A 439 8.60 16.62 -25.78
C GLU A 439 9.89 17.30 -26.27
N THR A 440 10.28 18.43 -25.68
CA THR A 440 11.49 19.19 -26.03
C THR A 440 12.73 18.69 -25.29
N GLY A 441 12.56 17.83 -24.28
CA GLY A 441 13.64 17.37 -23.42
C GLY A 441 13.79 18.18 -22.12
N THR A 442 12.85 19.08 -21.81
CA THR A 442 12.91 19.90 -20.60
C THR A 442 12.37 19.11 -19.40
N ILE A 443 13.17 18.99 -18.34
CA ILE A 443 12.79 18.31 -17.11
C ILE A 443 11.95 19.25 -16.24
N TYR A 444 10.75 18.85 -15.86
CA TYR A 444 9.81 19.68 -15.09
C TYR A 444 9.34 19.05 -13.77
N ALA A 445 9.60 17.76 -13.56
CA ALA A 445 9.50 17.12 -12.25
C ALA A 445 10.47 15.95 -12.12
N ALA A 446 10.70 15.54 -10.88
CA ALA A 446 11.47 14.36 -10.55
C ALA A 446 10.99 13.72 -9.24
N ARG A 447 11.11 12.41 -9.14
CA ARG A 447 10.70 11.61 -7.98
C ARG A 447 11.80 10.62 -7.64
N LEU A 448 12.18 10.54 -6.37
CA LEU A 448 12.95 9.41 -5.87
C LEU A 448 11.97 8.32 -5.47
N VAL A 449 12.11 7.14 -6.08
CA VAL A 449 11.15 6.04 -5.96
C VAL A 449 11.68 4.94 -5.05
N ALA A 450 12.97 4.62 -5.17
CA ALA A 450 13.66 3.64 -4.34
C ALA A 450 15.08 4.11 -4.04
N LEU A 451 15.60 3.71 -2.88
CA LEU A 451 17.01 3.87 -2.52
C LEU A 451 17.68 2.51 -2.51
N ALA A 452 18.98 2.50 -2.83
CA ALA A 452 19.81 1.34 -2.56
C ALA A 452 19.75 1.05 -1.05
N SER A 453 19.34 -0.16 -0.68
CA SER A 453 19.52 -0.68 0.68
C SER A 453 21.01 -0.65 0.98
N GLN A 454 21.42 0.14 1.98
CA GLN A 454 22.81 0.18 2.44
C GLN A 454 23.21 -1.14 3.11
#